data_AF-A0A920W6G5-F1
#
_entry.id   AF-A0A920W6G5-F1
#
_cell.length_a   1.000
_cell.length_b   1.000
_cell.length_c   1.000
_cell.angle_alpha   90.00
_cell.angle_beta   90.00
_cell.angle_gamma   90.00
#
_symmetry.space_group_name_H-M   'P 1'
#
loop_
_entity.id
_entity.type
_entity.pdbx_description
1 polymer ?
#
loop_
_entity_poly.entity_id
_entity_poly.type
_entity_poly.pdbx_seq_one_letter_code
_entity_poly.pdbx_strand_id
1 'polypeptide(L)'
;MQAGVRQVECTINGIGERAGNASLEELVMATRVKPDRLPYETHVVSTELFRTSQMLTELTHESVQANKAIVGRNAFAHEAGIHQDGVIKDRRTYEIMNPEDVGVESTLVLGKHSGRHAVKKQCQDQGYELSRFELDRVYREVIALADRQKSVSEADLLRIVETIQTAAVTDQGAA
;
A
#
# COMPACT_ATOMS: atom_id res chain seq x y z
N MET A 1 -11.18 -28.34 2.67
CA MET A 1 -9.87 -28.98 2.94
C MET A 1 -9.92 -29.93 4.14
N GLN A 2 -10.46 -29.54 5.29
CA GLN A 2 -10.56 -30.43 6.48
C GLN A 2 -11.31 -31.75 6.23
N ALA A 3 -12.25 -31.77 5.28
CA ALA A 3 -12.97 -32.98 4.85
C ALA A 3 -12.22 -33.82 3.79
N GLY A 4 -10.91 -33.64 3.60
CA GLY A 4 -10.09 -34.44 2.68
C GLY A 4 -10.03 -33.96 1.22
N VAL A 5 -10.68 -32.84 0.88
CA VAL A 5 -10.62 -32.22 -0.46
C VAL A 5 -9.17 -31.88 -0.85
N ARG A 6 -8.75 -32.31 -2.05
CA ARG A 6 -7.40 -32.08 -2.61
C ARG A 6 -7.34 -31.14 -3.83
N GLN A 7 -8.48 -30.72 -4.34
CA GLN A 7 -8.59 -29.82 -5.48
C GLN A 7 -9.64 -28.76 -5.20
N VAL A 8 -9.36 -27.52 -5.58
CA VAL A 8 -10.29 -26.39 -5.48
C VAL A 8 -10.29 -25.67 -6.82
N GLU A 9 -11.46 -25.52 -7.41
CA GLU A 9 -11.65 -24.66 -8.59
C GLU A 9 -11.84 -23.22 -8.15
N CYS A 10 -11.07 -22.32 -8.74
CA CYS A 10 -11.02 -20.91 -8.36
C CYS A 10 -10.56 -20.05 -9.54
N THR A 11 -10.72 -18.74 -9.41
CA THR A 11 -10.34 -17.78 -10.45
C THR A 11 -9.64 -16.58 -9.83
N ILE A 12 -8.78 -15.92 -10.62
CA ILE A 12 -8.20 -14.64 -10.25
C ILE A 12 -9.33 -13.61 -10.08
N ASN A 13 -9.23 -12.79 -9.04
CA ASN A 13 -10.20 -11.79 -8.65
C ASN A 13 -11.57 -12.37 -8.24
N GLY A 14 -11.72 -13.69 -8.21
CA GLY A 14 -13.02 -14.36 -8.05
C GLY A 14 -13.95 -14.18 -9.25
N ILE A 15 -13.45 -13.82 -10.43
CA ILE A 15 -14.30 -13.61 -11.62
C ILE A 15 -15.10 -14.87 -11.97
N GLY A 16 -16.34 -14.69 -12.41
CA GLY A 16 -17.25 -15.78 -12.79
C GLY A 16 -18.68 -15.28 -12.95
N GLU A 17 -19.63 -16.19 -13.18
CA GLU A 17 -21.04 -15.83 -13.28
C GLU A 17 -21.59 -15.26 -11.96
N ARG A 18 -22.55 -14.34 -12.05
CA ARG A 18 -23.28 -13.75 -10.91
C ARG A 18 -22.32 -13.06 -9.93
N ALA A 19 -22.10 -13.68 -8.77
CA ALA A 19 -21.23 -13.16 -7.71
C ALA A 19 -19.77 -13.66 -7.84
N GLY A 20 -19.49 -14.55 -8.81
CA GLY A 20 -18.16 -15.05 -9.07
C GLY A 20 -17.87 -16.44 -8.49
N ASN A 21 -16.60 -16.83 -8.60
CA ASN A 21 -16.05 -18.09 -8.10
C ASN A 21 -15.19 -17.84 -6.84
N ALA A 22 -14.71 -18.93 -6.24
CA ALA A 22 -13.69 -18.82 -5.19
C ALA A 22 -12.46 -18.06 -5.72
N SER A 23 -11.95 -17.13 -4.91
CA SER A 23 -10.78 -16.32 -5.25
C SER A 23 -9.49 -17.11 -5.09
N LEU A 24 -8.69 -17.19 -6.16
CA LEU A 24 -7.41 -17.89 -6.16
C LEU A 24 -6.41 -17.22 -5.21
N GLU A 25 -6.27 -15.89 -5.27
CA GLU A 25 -5.36 -15.13 -4.43
C GLU A 25 -5.67 -15.27 -2.93
N GLU A 26 -6.95 -15.27 -2.55
CA GLU A 26 -7.38 -15.44 -1.16
C GLU A 26 -7.10 -16.87 -0.66
N LEU A 27 -7.38 -17.89 -1.48
CA LEU A 27 -7.10 -19.28 -1.14
C LEU A 27 -5.60 -19.54 -0.96
N VAL A 28 -4.78 -19.07 -1.90
CA VAL A 28 -3.32 -19.25 -1.87
C VAL A 28 -2.73 -18.54 -0.66
N MET A 29 -3.15 -17.30 -0.39
CA MET A 29 -2.61 -16.56 0.75
C MET A 29 -3.12 -17.10 2.08
N ALA A 30 -4.34 -17.64 2.16
CA ALA A 30 -4.83 -18.28 3.38
C ALA A 30 -3.94 -19.47 3.81
N THR A 31 -3.48 -20.31 2.88
CA THR A 31 -2.60 -21.45 3.22
C THR A 31 -1.19 -21.01 3.59
N ARG A 32 -0.68 -19.93 2.97
CA ARG A 32 0.65 -19.37 3.27
C ARG A 32 0.71 -18.64 4.61
N VAL A 33 -0.36 -17.91 4.95
CA VAL A 33 -0.43 -17.09 6.17
C VAL A 33 -0.78 -17.92 7.40
N LYS A 34 -1.53 -19.03 7.25
CA LYS A 34 -1.95 -19.88 8.36
C LYS A 34 -1.54 -21.35 8.14
N PRO A 35 -0.25 -21.66 7.95
CA PRO A 35 0.20 -23.02 7.69
C PRO A 35 -0.08 -23.96 8.87
N ASP A 36 -0.19 -23.42 10.08
CA ASP A 36 -0.59 -24.14 11.30
C ASP A 36 -2.03 -24.69 11.22
N ARG A 37 -2.93 -23.99 10.52
CA ARG A 37 -4.35 -24.38 10.36
C ARG A 37 -4.67 -24.97 9.00
N LEU A 38 -3.90 -24.57 7.99
CA LEU A 38 -4.04 -24.96 6.60
C LEU A 38 -2.67 -25.44 6.08
N PRO A 39 -2.19 -26.62 6.52
CA PRO A 39 -0.88 -27.17 6.15
C PRO A 39 -0.93 -27.76 4.72
N TYR A 40 -1.26 -26.91 3.75
CA TYR A 40 -1.40 -27.25 2.34
C TYR A 40 -0.53 -26.32 1.50
N GLU A 41 0.21 -26.92 0.59
CA GLU A 41 1.05 -26.20 -0.35
C GLU A 41 0.41 -26.18 -1.73
N THR A 42 0.72 -25.14 -2.50
CA THR A 42 0.37 -25.04 -3.90
C THR A 42 1.62 -24.65 -4.69
N HIS A 43 1.62 -24.90 -6.00
CA HIS A 43 2.70 -24.46 -6.89
C HIS A 43 2.48 -23.03 -7.44
N VAL A 44 1.55 -22.27 -6.85
CA VAL A 44 1.27 -20.90 -7.29
C VAL A 44 2.42 -19.98 -6.86
N VAL A 45 2.95 -19.23 -7.82
CA VAL A 45 3.94 -18.17 -7.57
C VAL A 45 3.22 -16.96 -6.99
N SER A 46 3.17 -16.86 -5.65
CA SER A 46 2.35 -15.86 -4.96
C SER A 46 2.74 -14.42 -5.31
N THR A 47 4.02 -14.18 -5.60
CA THR A 47 4.54 -12.86 -6.01
C THR A 47 4.00 -12.37 -7.36
N GLU A 48 3.32 -13.21 -8.14
CA GLU A 48 2.68 -12.81 -9.41
C GLU A 48 1.18 -12.52 -9.24
N LEU A 49 0.61 -12.69 -8.04
CA LEU A 49 -0.84 -12.57 -7.82
C LEU A 49 -1.35 -11.16 -8.13
N PHE A 50 -0.68 -10.12 -7.63
CA PHE A 50 -1.12 -8.74 -7.85
C PHE A 50 -1.05 -8.36 -9.33
N ARG A 51 0.06 -8.65 -10.00
CA ARG A 51 0.23 -8.38 -11.43
C ARG A 51 -0.79 -9.13 -12.28
N THR A 52 -1.06 -10.39 -11.97
CA THR A 52 -2.07 -11.20 -12.66
C THR A 52 -3.48 -10.61 -12.48
N SER A 53 -3.80 -10.12 -11.28
CA SER A 53 -5.04 -9.39 -11.01
C SER A 53 -5.17 -8.13 -11.86
N GLN A 54 -4.11 -7.31 -11.96
CA GLN A 54 -4.12 -6.09 -12.78
C GLN A 54 -4.30 -6.43 -14.27
N MET A 55 -3.56 -7.42 -14.77
CA MET A 55 -3.69 -7.91 -16.16
C MET A 55 -5.12 -8.35 -16.46
N LEU A 56 -5.78 -9.06 -15.55
CA LEU A 56 -7.17 -9.47 -15.75
C LEU A 56 -8.10 -8.24 -15.84
N THR A 57 -7.94 -7.25 -14.96
CA THR A 57 -8.72 -6.00 -15.02
C THR A 57 -8.51 -5.24 -16.32
N GLU A 58 -7.29 -5.23 -16.87
CA GLU A 58 -7.02 -4.62 -18.18
C GLU A 58 -7.75 -5.33 -19.32
N LEU A 59 -7.80 -6.67 -19.27
CA LEU A 59 -8.41 -7.50 -20.32
C LEU A 59 -9.95 -7.51 -20.27
N THR A 60 -10.54 -7.48 -19.08
CA THR A 60 -12.00 -7.59 -18.91
C THR A 60 -12.69 -6.24 -18.73
N HIS A 61 -11.92 -5.19 -18.45
CA HIS A 61 -12.42 -3.88 -18.02
C HIS A 61 -13.25 -3.91 -16.72
N GLU A 62 -13.18 -5.01 -15.96
CA GLU A 62 -13.80 -5.15 -14.65
C GLU A 62 -12.79 -4.80 -13.56
N SER A 63 -13.04 -3.69 -12.86
CA SER A 63 -12.14 -3.18 -11.82
C SER A 63 -12.21 -4.02 -10.55
N VAL A 64 -11.06 -4.22 -9.90
CA VAL A 64 -11.01 -4.79 -8.55
C VAL A 64 -11.52 -3.78 -7.51
N GLN A 65 -12.38 -4.25 -6.60
CA GLN A 65 -12.82 -3.47 -5.45
C GLN A 65 -11.64 -3.03 -4.59
N ALA A 66 -11.65 -1.78 -4.14
CA ALA A 66 -10.54 -1.20 -3.40
C ALA A 66 -10.16 -1.99 -2.14
N ASN A 67 -11.17 -2.52 -1.46
CA ASN A 67 -11.09 -3.28 -0.22
C ASN A 67 -11.05 -4.80 -0.43
N LYS A 68 -10.87 -5.28 -1.67
CA LYS A 68 -10.72 -6.72 -1.92
C LYS A 68 -9.47 -7.24 -1.20
N ALA A 69 -9.61 -8.39 -0.55
CA ALA A 69 -8.48 -9.04 0.11
C ALA A 69 -7.36 -9.35 -0.90
N ILE A 70 -6.12 -9.24 -0.42
CA ILE A 70 -4.88 -9.53 -1.16
C ILE A 70 -4.55 -8.55 -2.29
N VAL A 71 -5.46 -8.32 -3.24
CA VAL A 71 -5.18 -7.59 -4.49
C VAL A 71 -5.90 -6.24 -4.60
N GLY A 72 -6.72 -5.87 -3.61
CA GLY A 72 -7.34 -4.55 -3.55
C GLY A 72 -6.30 -3.47 -3.26
N ARG A 73 -6.45 -2.28 -3.87
CA ARG A 73 -5.51 -1.15 -3.66
C ARG A 73 -5.37 -0.70 -2.20
N ASN A 74 -6.35 -1.01 -1.35
CA ASN A 74 -6.30 -0.70 0.09
C ASN A 74 -5.79 -1.88 0.94
N ALA A 75 -5.50 -3.05 0.36
CA ALA A 75 -5.14 -4.26 1.11
C ALA A 75 -3.86 -4.10 1.94
N PHE A 76 -2.97 -3.19 1.51
CA PHE A 76 -1.69 -2.89 2.16
C PHE A 76 -1.52 -1.40 2.49
N ALA A 77 -2.61 -0.61 2.42
CA ALA A 77 -2.57 0.82 2.69
C ALA A 77 -2.70 1.11 4.19
N HIS A 78 -1.79 1.91 4.75
CA HIS A 78 -1.79 2.30 6.17
C HIS A 78 -2.10 3.79 6.35
N GLU A 79 -3.37 4.12 6.61
CA GLU A 79 -3.83 5.51 6.66
C GLU A 79 -3.83 6.12 8.09
N ALA A 80 -3.89 5.33 9.17
CA ALA A 80 -3.96 5.85 10.53
C ALA A 80 -2.57 6.02 11.16
N GLY A 81 -2.29 7.19 11.75
CA GLY A 81 -0.98 7.51 12.35
C GLY A 81 -0.52 6.56 13.46
N ILE A 82 -1.47 5.96 14.20
CA ILE A 82 -1.17 4.90 15.18
C ILE A 82 -0.79 3.56 14.51
N HIS A 83 -1.36 3.26 13.34
CA HIS A 83 -1.01 2.08 12.55
C HIS A 83 0.33 2.29 11.86
N GLN A 84 0.64 3.50 11.39
CA GLN A 84 1.95 3.83 10.84
C GLN A 84 3.06 3.69 11.89
N ASP A 85 2.89 4.26 13.09
CA ASP A 85 3.87 4.10 14.18
C ASP A 85 4.03 2.63 14.58
N GLY A 86 2.94 1.86 14.60
CA GLY A 86 2.96 0.41 14.83
C GLY A 86 3.74 -0.37 13.77
N VAL A 87 3.50 -0.12 12.49
CA VAL A 87 4.20 -0.77 11.36
C VAL A 87 5.68 -0.37 11.31
N ILE A 88 6.01 0.89 11.62
CA ILE A 88 7.40 1.36 11.72
C ILE A 88 8.16 0.66 12.84
N LYS A 89 7.49 0.34 13.95
CA LYS A 89 8.09 -0.35 15.12
C LYS A 89 8.19 -1.87 14.93
N ASP A 90 7.11 -2.52 14.49
CA ASP A 90 7.06 -3.93 14.10
C ASP A 90 5.89 -4.16 13.14
N ARG A 91 6.22 -4.42 11.87
CA ARG A 91 5.25 -4.67 10.78
C ARG A 91 4.22 -5.75 11.12
N ARG A 92 4.62 -6.79 11.88
CA ARG A 92 3.75 -7.92 12.26
C ARG A 92 2.59 -7.52 13.17
N THR A 93 2.64 -6.33 13.78
CA THR A 93 1.60 -5.83 14.68
C THR A 93 0.27 -5.60 13.95
N TYR A 94 0.32 -5.24 12.67
CA TYR A 94 -0.85 -4.90 11.86
C TYR A 94 -0.88 -5.59 10.49
N GLU A 95 0.24 -6.16 10.04
CA GLU A 95 0.32 -6.91 8.80
C GLU A 95 0.43 -8.41 9.10
N ILE A 96 -0.59 -9.16 8.69
CA ILE A 96 -0.58 -10.63 8.79
C ILE A 96 0.30 -11.27 7.70
N MET A 97 0.66 -10.50 6.67
CA MET A 97 1.54 -10.86 5.55
C MET A 97 2.15 -9.58 4.97
N ASN A 98 3.31 -9.67 4.33
CA ASN A 98 3.94 -8.50 3.70
C ASN A 98 3.36 -8.25 2.29
N PRO A 99 3.33 -7.00 1.81
CA PRO A 99 2.92 -6.68 0.43
C PRO A 99 3.76 -7.43 -0.61
N GLU A 100 5.06 -7.59 -0.32
CA GLU A 100 6.00 -8.26 -1.22
C GLU A 100 5.66 -9.75 -1.42
N ASP A 101 4.98 -10.39 -0.45
CA ASP A 101 4.58 -11.80 -0.55
C ASP A 101 3.60 -12.05 -1.71
N VAL A 102 2.93 -11.00 -2.18
CA VAL A 102 1.97 -11.04 -3.30
C VAL A 102 2.36 -10.18 -4.51
N GLY A 103 3.59 -9.66 -4.50
CA GLY A 103 4.13 -8.85 -5.60
C GLY A 103 3.67 -7.39 -5.57
N VAL A 104 3.30 -6.87 -4.40
CA VAL A 104 3.02 -5.45 -4.21
C VAL A 104 4.25 -4.77 -3.62
N GLU A 105 4.69 -3.67 -4.23
CA GLU A 105 5.70 -2.81 -3.62
C GLU A 105 5.05 -1.98 -2.50
N SER A 106 5.61 -2.05 -1.29
CA SER A 106 5.04 -1.31 -0.15
C SER A 106 5.15 0.20 -0.39
N THR A 107 4.03 0.85 -0.71
CA THR A 107 3.97 2.31 -0.87
C THR A 107 3.45 2.94 0.42
N LEU A 108 4.26 3.79 1.06
CA LEU A 108 3.82 4.56 2.21
C LEU A 108 2.89 5.68 1.73
N VAL A 109 1.59 5.53 1.95
CA VAL A 109 0.61 6.56 1.60
C VAL A 109 0.64 7.69 2.64
N LEU A 110 0.84 8.92 2.18
CA LEU A 110 0.75 10.11 3.02
C LEU A 110 -0.70 10.60 3.10
N GLY A 111 -1.33 10.47 4.27
CA GLY A 111 -2.63 11.04 4.61
C GLY A 111 -2.58 12.02 5.80
N LYS A 112 -3.73 12.53 6.23
CA LYS A 112 -3.88 13.54 7.31
C LYS A 112 -3.43 13.06 8.69
N HIS A 113 -3.21 11.77 8.86
CA HIS A 113 -2.68 11.17 10.08
C HIS A 113 -1.21 10.76 9.96
N SER A 114 -0.55 11.06 8.84
CA SER A 114 0.86 10.74 8.67
C SER A 114 1.71 11.49 9.68
N GLY A 115 2.66 10.80 10.31
CA GLY A 115 3.63 11.44 11.18
C GLY A 115 4.73 12.16 10.40
N ARG A 116 5.45 13.09 11.05
CA ARG A 116 6.64 13.73 10.48
C ARG A 116 7.69 12.73 9.97
N HIS A 117 7.84 11.59 10.63
CA HIS A 117 8.77 10.54 10.21
C HIS A 117 8.36 9.91 8.87
N ALA A 118 7.06 9.70 8.65
CA ALA A 118 6.54 9.16 7.39
C ALA A 118 6.79 10.13 6.23
N VAL A 119 6.51 11.43 6.44
CA VAL A 119 6.79 12.49 5.46
C VAL A 119 8.28 12.58 5.14
N LYS A 120 9.14 12.56 6.17
CA LYS A 120 10.59 12.58 6.01
C LYS A 120 11.09 11.41 5.17
N LYS A 121 10.65 10.19 5.49
CA LYS A 121 11.05 8.98 4.77
C LYS A 121 10.65 9.06 3.29
N GLN A 122 9.41 9.46 2.99
CA GLN A 122 8.97 9.64 1.61
C GLN A 122 9.78 10.70 0.84
N CYS A 123 10.15 11.82 1.47
CA CYS A 123 11.04 12.79 0.83
C CYS A 123 12.43 12.18 0.54
N GLN A 124 12.98 11.38 1.45
CA GLN A 124 14.27 10.73 1.28
C GLN A 124 14.25 9.63 0.21
N ASP A 125 13.18 8.84 0.15
CA ASP A 125 12.98 7.81 -0.89
C ASP A 125 12.93 8.44 -2.30
N GLN A 126 12.52 9.72 -2.38
CA GLN A 126 12.50 10.56 -3.59
C GLN A 126 13.80 11.35 -3.81
N GLY A 127 14.82 11.16 -2.97
CA GLY A 127 16.13 11.81 -3.11
C GLY A 127 16.22 13.22 -2.52
N TYR A 128 15.22 13.69 -1.76
CA TYR A 128 15.26 15.00 -1.10
C TYR A 128 15.81 14.92 0.32
N GLU A 129 16.85 15.70 0.58
CA GLU A 129 17.31 16.00 1.93
C GLU A 129 16.72 17.32 2.40
N LEU A 130 15.90 17.26 3.45
CA LEU A 130 15.26 18.43 4.05
C LEU A 130 15.91 18.76 5.39
N SER A 131 16.19 20.04 5.60
CA SER A 131 16.49 20.56 6.93
C SER A 131 15.27 20.39 7.86
N ARG A 132 15.51 20.53 9.16
CA ARG A 132 14.42 20.45 10.17
C ARG A 132 13.33 21.49 9.91
N PHE A 133 13.69 22.68 9.41
CA PHE A 133 12.75 23.75 9.14
C PHE A 133 11.91 23.47 7.89
N GLU A 134 12.54 22.99 6.82
CA GLU A 134 11.84 22.62 5.59
C GLU A 134 10.91 21.43 5.82
N LEU A 135 11.36 20.40 6.54
CA LEU A 135 10.53 19.26 6.90
C LEU A 135 9.28 19.68 7.69
N ASP A 136 9.41 20.65 8.59
CA ASP A 136 8.28 21.17 9.36
C ASP A 136 7.26 21.91 8.50
N ARG A 137 7.72 22.64 7.48
CA ARG A 137 6.83 23.30 6.50
C ARG A 137 6.17 22.28 5.59
N VAL A 138 6.95 21.34 5.03
CA VAL A 138 6.45 20.28 4.14
C VAL A 138 5.39 19.46 4.89
N TYR A 139 5.67 19.09 6.13
CA TYR A 139 4.71 18.38 6.98
C TYR A 139 3.38 19.13 7.09
N ARG A 140 3.39 20.44 7.39
CA ARG A 140 2.14 21.21 7.52
C ARG A 140 1.35 21.26 6.21
N GLU A 141 2.03 21.47 5.08
CA GLU A 141 1.38 21.50 3.76
C GLU A 141 0.82 20.13 3.36
N VAL A 142 1.55 19.05 3.65
CA VAL A 142 1.08 17.67 3.44
C VAL A 142 -0.20 17.40 4.23
N ILE A 143 -0.23 17.78 5.52
CA ILE A 143 -1.44 17.61 6.36
C ILE A 143 -2.59 18.46 5.83
N ALA A 144 -2.32 19.73 5.49
CA ALA A 144 -3.34 20.64 4.97
C ALA A 144 -3.91 20.17 3.61
N LEU A 145 -3.09 19.59 2.75
CA LEU A 145 -3.53 19.00 1.48
C LEU A 145 -4.32 17.71 1.71
N ALA A 146 -3.83 16.83 2.60
CA ALA A 146 -4.52 15.61 2.96
C ALA A 146 -5.90 15.86 3.59
N ASP A 147 -6.06 16.95 4.35
CA ASP A 147 -7.38 17.33 4.87
C ASP A 147 -8.39 17.67 3.75
N ARG A 148 -7.91 18.16 2.61
CA ARG A 148 -8.76 18.50 1.45
C ARG A 148 -9.07 17.31 0.55
N GLN A 149 -8.11 16.42 0.30
CA GLN A 149 -8.22 15.34 -0.70
C GLN A 149 -7.91 13.93 -0.17
N LYS A 150 -7.90 13.74 1.15
CA LYS A 150 -7.65 12.49 1.92
C LYS A 150 -6.22 11.95 1.85
N SER A 151 -5.64 11.87 0.66
CA SER A 151 -4.26 11.40 0.43
C SER A 151 -3.44 12.41 -0.38
N VAL A 152 -2.13 12.40 -0.18
CA VAL A 152 -1.15 13.19 -0.92
C VAL A 152 -0.41 12.24 -1.86
N SER A 153 -0.53 12.50 -3.16
CA SER A 153 0.21 11.73 -4.17
C SER A 153 1.70 12.09 -4.15
N GLU A 154 2.53 11.25 -4.75
CA GLU A 154 3.96 11.55 -4.92
C GLU A 154 4.18 12.87 -5.67
N ALA A 155 3.42 13.09 -6.76
CA ALA A 155 3.46 14.35 -7.50
C ALA A 155 3.05 15.58 -6.66
N ASP A 156 2.13 15.40 -5.70
CA ASP A 156 1.78 16.47 -4.76
C ASP A 156 2.91 16.75 -3.77
N LEU A 157 3.55 15.69 -3.25
CA LEU A 157 4.66 15.81 -2.32
C LEU A 157 5.84 16.56 -2.97
N LEU A 158 6.22 16.18 -4.19
CA LEU A 158 7.30 16.83 -4.95
C LEU A 158 7.02 18.33 -5.11
N ARG A 159 5.81 18.68 -5.54
CA ARG A 159 5.40 20.08 -5.71
C ARG A 159 5.48 20.89 -4.41
N ILE A 160 5.07 20.30 -3.29
CA ILE A 160 5.18 20.92 -1.96
C ILE A 160 6.65 21.16 -1.60
N VAL A 161 7.50 20.16 -1.78
CA VAL A 161 8.93 20.23 -1.46
C VAL A 161 9.63 21.31 -2.30
N GLU A 162 9.43 21.30 -3.62
CA GLU A 162 10.00 22.30 -4.54
C GLU A 162 9.58 23.72 -4.18
N THR A 163 8.31 23.93 -3.84
CA THR A 163 7.78 25.24 -3.43
C THR A 163 8.50 25.75 -2.17
N ILE A 164 8.77 24.87 -1.21
CA ILE A 164 9.39 25.24 0.07
C ILE A 164 10.89 25.49 -0.09
N GLN A 165 11.61 24.67 -0.86
CA GLN A 165 13.03 24.87 -1.13
C GLN A 165 13.28 26.15 -1.95
N THR A 166 12.43 26.42 -2.94
CA THR A 166 12.51 27.67 -3.74
C THR A 166 12.31 28.90 -2.85
N ALA A 167 11.33 28.85 -1.93
CA ALA A 167 11.08 29.94 -0.99
C ALA A 167 12.24 30.16 0.00
N ALA A 168 12.93 29.10 0.42
CA ALA A 168 14.08 29.19 1.32
C ALA A 168 15.30 29.84 0.66
N VAL A 169 15.50 29.61 -0.65
CA VAL A 169 16.58 30.25 -1.43
C VAL A 169 16.34 31.76 -1.56
N THR A 170 15.09 32.19 -1.75
CA THR A 170 14.74 33.62 -1.82
C THR A 170 14.90 34.35 -0.47
N ASP A 171 14.65 33.68 0.66
CA ASP A 171 14.82 34.28 2.00
C ASP A 171 16.30 34.45 2.39
N GLN A 172 17.21 33.60 1.88
CA GLN A 172 18.65 33.72 2.16
C GLN A 172 19.36 34.78 1.29
N GLY A 173 18.74 35.23 0.20
CA GLY A 173 19.27 36.28 -0.68
C GLY A 173 18.88 37.72 -0.29
N ALA A 174 18.08 37.89 0.77
CA ALA A 174 17.53 39.19 1.21
C ALA A 174 18.18 39.73 2.49
N ALA A 175 19.31 39.15 2.95
CA ALA A 175 20.06 39.57 4.13
C ALA A 175 21.33 40.35 3.76
#